data_AF-A0A2E7MRQ3-F1
#
_entry.id   AF-A0A2E7MRQ3-F1
#
_cell.length_a   1.000
_cell.length_b   1.000
_cell.length_c   1.000
_cell.angle_alpha   90.00
_cell.angle_beta   90.00
_cell.angle_gamma   90.00
#
_symmetry.space_group_name_H-M   'P 1'
#
loop_
_entity.id
_entity.type
_entity.pdbx_description
1 polymer ?
#
loop_
_entity_poly.entity_id
_entity_poly.type
_entity_poly.pdbx_seq_one_letter_code
_entity_poly.pdbx_strand_id
1 'polypeptide(L)'
;MWVYISIASVTVITLAWFFVVMVSARLRQTPAQTMLDIEEAVEFIADNLPKEISMRVTHDEVRLLLRWQITYFRKRGVASYGSIDTEAEAAALRNKTVIAHEDDLVDELIRRSKKSGLELDAVDIVCVVDLGIQFLRNIGAIGNQISEVNDV
;
A
#
# COMPACT_ATOMS: atom_id res chain seq x y z
N MET A 1 3.34 -49.86 30.99
CA MET A 1 2.28 -49.40 30.06
C MET A 1 1.97 -47.91 30.22
N TRP A 2 1.73 -47.43 31.44
CA TRP A 2 1.42 -46.02 31.73
C TRP A 2 2.51 -45.02 31.31
N VAL A 3 3.79 -45.35 31.50
CA VAL A 3 4.93 -44.48 31.12
C VAL A 3 4.96 -44.19 29.61
N TYR A 4 4.66 -45.19 28.78
CA TYR A 4 4.61 -45.00 27.32
C TYR A 4 3.45 -44.10 26.90
N ILE A 5 2.30 -44.22 27.57
CA ILE A 5 1.13 -43.37 27.34
C ILE A 5 1.44 -41.91 27.73
N SER A 6 2.10 -41.68 28.87
CA SER A 6 2.49 -40.34 29.28
C SER A 6 3.48 -39.71 28.31
N ILE A 7 4.49 -40.45 27.85
CA ILE A 7 5.47 -39.96 26.87
C ILE A 7 4.83 -39.65 25.52
N ALA A 8 3.97 -40.52 25.02
CA ALA A 8 3.25 -40.29 23.76
C ALA A 8 2.35 -39.05 23.86
N SER A 9 1.61 -38.90 24.97
CA SER A 9 0.74 -37.75 25.21
C SER A 9 1.52 -36.44 25.25
N VAL A 10 2.62 -36.39 26.01
CA VAL A 10 3.47 -35.19 26.09
C VAL A 10 4.04 -34.84 24.72
N THR A 11 4.47 -35.84 23.94
CA THR A 11 5.06 -35.63 22.60
C THR A 11 4.04 -35.04 21.62
N VAL A 12 2.80 -35.54 21.63
CA VAL A 12 1.74 -35.01 20.76
C VAL A 12 1.38 -33.57 21.15
N ILE A 13 1.30 -33.28 22.45
CA ILE A 13 0.97 -31.94 22.95
C ILE A 13 2.06 -30.93 22.57
N THR A 14 3.34 -31.29 22.74
CA THR A 14 4.45 -30.38 22.39
C THR A 14 4.54 -30.12 20.89
N LEU A 15 4.37 -31.15 20.06
CA LEU A 15 4.29 -30.99 18.59
C LEU A 15 3.11 -30.11 18.20
N ALA A 16 1.92 -30.36 18.72
CA ALA A 16 0.73 -29.56 18.42
C ALA A 16 0.94 -28.10 18.80
N TRP A 17 1.46 -27.82 20.00
CA TRP A 17 1.76 -26.47 20.44
C TRP A 17 2.81 -25.79 19.54
N PHE A 18 3.87 -26.50 19.16
CA PHE A 18 4.88 -25.97 18.26
C PHE A 18 4.30 -25.56 16.90
N PHE A 19 3.46 -26.39 16.30
CA PHE A 19 2.78 -26.05 15.05
C PHE A 19 1.84 -24.85 15.20
N VAL A 20 1.06 -24.79 16.28
CA VAL A 20 0.16 -23.66 16.55
C VAL A 20 0.96 -22.36 16.72
N VAL A 21 2.06 -22.39 17.47
CA VAL A 21 2.93 -21.23 17.66
C VAL A 21 3.60 -20.82 16.35
N MET A 22 4.10 -21.77 15.56
CA MET A 22 4.72 -21.49 14.27
C MET A 22 3.74 -20.87 13.28
N VAL A 23 2.53 -21.41 13.18
CA VAL A 23 1.46 -20.88 12.30
C VAL A 23 0.98 -19.53 12.82
N SER A 24 0.79 -19.38 14.14
CA SER A 24 0.41 -18.11 14.76
C SER A 24 1.49 -17.04 14.62
N ALA A 25 2.77 -17.40 14.63
CA ALA A 25 3.88 -16.50 14.36
C ALA A 25 3.89 -16.07 12.88
N ARG A 26 3.61 -16.99 11.95
CA ARG A 26 3.45 -16.65 10.53
C ARG A 26 2.25 -15.72 10.28
N LEU A 27 1.12 -15.95 10.94
CA LEU A 27 -0.07 -15.11 10.80
C LEU A 27 0.11 -13.73 11.46
N ARG A 28 0.83 -13.64 12.59
CA ARG A 28 1.21 -12.34 13.17
C ARG A 28 2.16 -11.54 12.28
N GLN A 29 2.93 -12.22 11.42
CA GLN A 29 3.79 -11.58 10.43
C GLN A 29 3.04 -11.13 9.19
N THR A 30 1.77 -11.51 9.01
CA THR A 30 0.90 -10.83 8.04
C THR A 30 0.61 -9.46 8.64
N PRO A 31 1.25 -8.37 8.17
CA PRO A 31 0.96 -7.04 8.67
C PRO A 31 -0.55 -6.83 8.49
N ALA A 32 -1.19 -6.10 9.41
CA ALA A 32 -2.55 -5.64 9.17
C ALA A 32 -2.55 -5.01 7.77
N GLN A 33 -3.21 -5.68 6.81
CA GLN A 33 -3.31 -5.15 5.47
C GLN A 33 -4.20 -3.94 5.59
N THR A 34 -3.59 -2.77 5.70
CA THR A 34 -4.32 -1.52 5.62
C THR A 34 -4.91 -1.45 4.22
N MET A 35 -6.21 -1.66 4.14
CA MET A 35 -6.96 -1.61 2.90
C MET A 35 -7.24 -0.14 2.57
N LEU A 36 -6.77 0.32 1.43
CA LEU A 36 -7.14 1.63 0.91
C LEU A 36 -8.56 1.55 0.32
N ASP A 37 -9.51 2.22 0.95
CA ASP A 37 -10.80 2.50 0.33
C ASP A 37 -10.66 3.75 -0.55
N ILE A 38 -10.93 3.59 -1.86
CA ILE A 38 -10.81 4.67 -2.84
C ILE A 38 -11.86 5.76 -2.57
N GLU A 39 -13.07 5.37 -2.14
CA GLU A 39 -14.15 6.34 -1.92
C GLU A 39 -13.87 7.19 -0.67
N GLU A 40 -13.43 6.56 0.41
CA GLU A 40 -13.02 7.26 1.64
C GLU A 40 -11.84 8.21 1.37
N ALA A 41 -10.87 7.77 0.58
CA ALA A 41 -9.73 8.61 0.19
C ALA A 41 -10.16 9.81 -0.67
N VAL A 42 -11.12 9.64 -1.59
CA VAL A 42 -11.64 10.73 -2.42
C VAL A 42 -12.38 11.77 -1.56
N GLU A 43 -13.19 11.33 -0.60
CA GLU A 43 -13.87 12.22 0.34
C GLU A 43 -12.85 13.00 1.20
N PHE A 44 -11.86 12.30 1.75
CA PHE A 44 -10.79 12.94 2.51
C PHE A 44 -10.02 13.98 1.69
N ILE A 45 -9.65 13.67 0.44
CA ILE A 45 -8.93 14.61 -0.43
C ILE A 45 -9.82 15.82 -0.76
N ALA A 46 -11.10 15.60 -1.06
CA ALA A 46 -12.04 16.68 -1.35
C ALA A 46 -12.20 17.66 -0.16
N ASP A 47 -12.26 17.14 1.06
CA ASP A 47 -12.41 17.94 2.28
C ASP A 47 -11.16 18.74 2.65
N ASN A 48 -9.97 18.26 2.26
CA ASN A 48 -8.68 18.87 2.60
C ASN A 48 -8.05 19.67 1.44
N LEU A 49 -8.70 19.70 0.27
CA LEU A 49 -8.24 20.46 -0.88
C LEU A 49 -8.36 21.98 -0.63
N PRO A 50 -7.33 22.78 -1.00
CA PRO A 50 -7.44 24.24 -1.00
C PRO A 50 -8.64 24.68 -1.85
N LYS A 51 -9.34 25.73 -1.40
CA LYS A 51 -10.58 26.21 -2.05
C LYS A 51 -10.35 26.58 -3.51
N GLU A 52 -9.16 27.07 -3.85
CA GLU A 52 -8.79 27.43 -5.21
C GLU A 52 -8.72 26.21 -6.15
N ILE A 53 -8.31 25.05 -5.63
CA ILE A 53 -8.13 23.80 -6.39
C ILE A 53 -9.42 22.97 -6.41
N SER A 54 -10.15 22.94 -5.29
CA SER A 54 -11.44 22.24 -5.16
C SER A 54 -12.48 22.70 -6.20
N MET A 55 -12.39 23.95 -6.67
CA MET A 55 -13.24 24.46 -7.76
C MET A 55 -12.84 23.99 -9.17
N ARG A 56 -11.59 23.53 -9.34
CA ARG A 56 -11.04 23.12 -10.64
C ARG A 56 -11.03 21.60 -10.83
N VAL A 57 -10.92 20.85 -9.74
CA VAL A 57 -10.76 19.40 -9.78
C VAL A 57 -12.05 18.71 -9.32
N THR A 58 -12.57 17.83 -10.15
CA THR A 58 -13.79 17.05 -9.87
C THR A 58 -13.47 15.80 -9.07
N HIS A 59 -14.41 15.31 -8.25
CA HIS A 59 -14.27 14.03 -7.52
C HIS A 59 -13.90 12.84 -8.42
N ASP A 60 -14.44 12.77 -9.64
CA ASP A 60 -14.10 11.71 -10.60
C ASP A 60 -12.65 11.79 -11.09
N GLU A 61 -12.10 13.00 -11.19
CA GLU A 61 -10.70 13.22 -11.57
C GLU A 61 -9.76 12.82 -10.44
N VAL A 62 -10.11 13.16 -9.18
CA VAL A 62 -9.40 12.68 -7.98
C VAL A 62 -9.41 11.16 -7.92
N ARG A 63 -10.58 10.55 -8.13
CA ARG A 63 -10.73 9.08 -8.16
C ARG A 63 -9.84 8.46 -9.24
N LEU A 64 -9.77 9.06 -10.43
CA LEU A 64 -8.95 8.55 -11.52
C LEU A 64 -7.45 8.68 -11.24
N LEU A 65 -7.01 9.82 -10.68
CA LEU A 65 -5.63 10.03 -10.25
C LEU A 65 -5.22 9.00 -9.19
N LEU A 66 -6.06 8.77 -8.18
CA LEU A 66 -5.79 7.80 -7.12
C LEU A 66 -5.68 6.37 -7.69
N ARG A 67 -6.53 5.99 -8.65
CA ARG A 67 -6.41 4.70 -9.36
C ARG A 67 -5.09 4.57 -10.11
N TRP A 68 -4.63 5.64 -10.77
CA TRP A 68 -3.35 5.63 -11.45
C TRP A 68 -2.16 5.53 -10.49
N GLN A 69 -2.24 6.19 -9.34
CA GLN A 69 -1.27 6.09 -8.26
C GLN A 69 -1.18 4.65 -7.70
N ILE A 70 -2.32 4.02 -7.39
CA ILE A 70 -2.35 2.61 -6.94
C ILE A 70 -1.75 1.71 -8.02
N THR A 71 -2.10 1.95 -9.29
CA THR A 71 -1.53 1.19 -10.42
C THR A 71 -0.01 1.39 -10.52
N TYR A 72 0.51 2.57 -10.21
CA TYR A 72 1.94 2.83 -10.14
C TYR A 72 2.60 2.02 -9.01
N PHE A 73 2.04 2.06 -7.80
CA PHE A 73 2.54 1.29 -6.66
C PHE A 73 2.48 -0.22 -6.91
N ARG A 74 1.43 -0.71 -7.59
CA ARG A 74 1.28 -2.10 -7.99
C ARG A 74 2.40 -2.55 -8.93
N LYS A 75 2.72 -1.74 -9.95
CA LYS A 75 3.83 -2.04 -10.89
C LYS A 75 5.19 -2.05 -10.20
N ARG A 76 5.36 -1.29 -9.13
CA ARG A 76 6.57 -1.25 -8.31
C ARG A 76 6.62 -2.38 -7.27
N GLY A 77 5.51 -3.10 -7.04
CA GLY A 77 5.41 -4.19 -6.06
C GLY A 77 5.13 -3.71 -4.62
N VAL A 78 4.71 -2.45 -4.44
CA VAL A 78 4.44 -1.84 -3.13
C VAL A 78 2.98 -2.02 -2.71
N ALA A 79 2.08 -2.17 -3.68
CA ALA A 79 0.65 -2.35 -3.45
C ALA A 79 0.10 -3.55 -4.24
N SER A 80 -1.00 -4.10 -3.77
CA SER A 80 -1.79 -5.13 -4.45
C SER A 80 -3.27 -4.79 -4.29
N TYR A 81 -4.11 -5.23 -5.22
CA TYR A 81 -5.57 -5.12 -5.08
C TYR A 81 -6.17 -6.08 -4.03
N GLY A 82 -5.34 -6.78 -3.25
CA GLY A 82 -5.76 -7.65 -2.15
C GLY A 82 -6.16 -9.07 -2.56
N SER A 83 -6.29 -9.34 -3.87
CA SER A 83 -6.53 -10.67 -4.43
C SER A 83 -5.21 -11.34 -4.88
N ILE A 84 -5.30 -12.50 -5.55
CA ILE A 84 -4.16 -13.15 -6.22
C ILE A 84 -3.69 -12.22 -7.35
N ASP A 85 -2.78 -11.33 -7.02
CA ASP A 85 -2.23 -10.33 -7.92
C ASP A 85 -0.83 -10.74 -8.36
N THR A 86 -0.79 -11.56 -9.42
CA THR A 86 0.45 -12.16 -9.93
C THR A 86 1.47 -11.11 -10.41
N GLU A 87 1.01 -9.96 -10.90
CA GLU A 87 1.92 -8.89 -11.32
C GLU A 87 2.52 -8.17 -10.12
N ALA A 88 1.72 -7.91 -9.07
CA ALA A 88 2.24 -7.33 -7.83
C ALA A 88 3.23 -8.28 -7.14
N GLU A 89 2.91 -9.57 -7.09
CA GLU A 89 3.78 -10.60 -6.51
C GLU A 89 5.10 -10.73 -7.31
N ALA A 90 5.03 -10.76 -8.64
CA ALA A 90 6.22 -10.77 -9.48
C ALA A 90 7.07 -9.51 -9.31
N ALA A 91 6.44 -8.33 -9.18
CA ALA A 91 7.16 -7.08 -8.95
C ALA A 91 7.83 -7.05 -7.55
N ALA A 92 7.14 -7.53 -6.52
CA ALA A 92 7.67 -7.63 -5.15
C ALA A 92 8.83 -8.63 -5.05
N LEU A 93 8.75 -9.77 -5.75
CA LEU A 93 9.82 -10.77 -5.77
C LEU A 93 11.07 -10.29 -6.53
N ARG A 94 10.90 -9.43 -7.55
CA ARG A 94 12.03 -8.90 -8.33
C ARG A 94 12.86 -7.88 -7.56
N ASN A 95 12.24 -7.10 -6.66
CA ASN A 95 12.88 -5.98 -5.98
C ASN A 95 12.91 -6.21 -4.47
N LYS A 96 14.06 -6.61 -3.92
CA LYS A 96 14.25 -6.74 -2.46
C LYS A 96 14.06 -5.41 -1.71
N THR A 97 14.39 -4.30 -2.37
CA THR A 97 14.16 -2.93 -1.91
C THR A 97 13.57 -2.15 -3.06
N VAL A 98 12.37 -1.58 -2.88
CA VAL A 98 11.71 -0.73 -3.87
C VAL A 98 11.88 0.72 -3.42
N ILE A 99 12.72 1.48 -4.12
CA ILE A 99 12.80 2.92 -3.96
C ILE A 99 11.87 3.54 -5.00
N ALA A 100 10.84 4.24 -4.54
CA ALA A 100 9.93 4.99 -5.38
C ALA A 100 9.94 6.43 -4.87
N HIS A 101 10.52 7.33 -5.67
CA HIS A 101 10.44 8.76 -5.38
C HIS A 101 9.04 9.26 -5.71
N GLU A 102 8.56 10.20 -4.89
CA GLU A 102 7.28 10.88 -5.09
C GLU A 102 7.28 11.67 -6.41
N ASP A 103 8.41 12.30 -6.74
CA ASP A 103 8.60 13.02 -8.00
C ASP A 103 8.37 12.13 -9.23
N ASP A 104 8.86 10.87 -9.20
CA ASP A 104 8.64 9.90 -10.29
C ASP A 104 7.15 9.56 -10.48
N LEU A 105 6.40 9.52 -9.38
CA LEU A 105 4.96 9.28 -9.39
C LEU A 105 4.24 10.47 -10.02
N VAL A 106 4.57 11.69 -9.61
CA VAL A 106 4.00 12.93 -10.16
C VAL A 106 4.26 13.03 -11.66
N ASP A 107 5.49 12.77 -12.10
CA ASP A 107 5.86 12.80 -13.52
C ASP A 107 5.07 11.78 -14.36
N GLU A 108 4.86 10.57 -13.83
CA GLU A 108 4.04 9.54 -14.48
C GLU A 108 2.56 9.96 -14.54
N LEU A 109 2.03 10.57 -13.48
CA LEU A 109 0.65 11.05 -13.44
C LEU A 109 0.43 12.21 -14.42
N ILE A 110 1.34 13.18 -14.50
CA ILE A 110 1.28 14.28 -15.48
C ILE A 110 1.28 13.71 -16.91
N ARG A 111 2.15 12.73 -17.18
CA ARG A 111 2.22 12.07 -18.49
C ARG A 111 0.94 11.33 -18.83
N ARG A 112 0.32 10.64 -17.86
CA ARG A 112 -0.96 9.96 -18.06
C ARG A 112 -2.12 10.92 -18.23
N SER A 113 -2.16 12.00 -17.45
CA SER A 113 -3.17 13.05 -17.54
C SER A 113 -3.25 13.61 -18.96
N LYS A 114 -2.09 13.99 -19.53
CA LYS A 114 -1.97 14.47 -20.91
C LYS A 114 -2.43 13.43 -21.93
N LYS A 115 -2.14 12.15 -21.72
CA LYS A 115 -2.55 11.06 -22.63
C LYS A 115 -4.05 10.79 -22.58
N SER A 116 -4.67 10.97 -21.42
CA SER A 116 -6.10 10.75 -21.19
C SER A 116 -6.96 11.99 -21.50
N GLY A 117 -6.35 13.12 -21.87
CA GLY A 117 -7.06 14.37 -22.17
C GLY A 117 -7.57 15.13 -20.94
N LEU A 118 -7.10 14.75 -19.75
CA LEU A 118 -7.36 15.45 -18.50
C LEU A 118 -6.33 16.58 -18.42
N GLU A 119 -6.68 17.78 -18.88
CA GLU A 119 -5.79 18.96 -18.88
C GLU A 119 -5.67 19.59 -17.48
N LEU A 120 -5.35 18.77 -16.48
CA LEU A 120 -5.07 19.21 -15.11
C LEU A 120 -3.72 19.91 -15.05
N ASP A 121 -3.64 20.94 -14.21
CA ASP A 121 -2.38 21.60 -13.91
C ASP A 121 -1.48 20.72 -13.05
N ALA A 122 -0.16 20.88 -13.19
CA ALA A 122 0.82 20.11 -12.42
C ALA A 122 0.68 20.37 -10.92
N VAL A 123 0.36 21.60 -10.52
CA VAL A 123 0.16 21.97 -9.11
C VAL A 123 -1.05 21.25 -8.51
N ASP A 124 -2.13 21.14 -9.29
CA ASP A 124 -3.35 20.45 -8.86
C ASP A 124 -3.08 18.94 -8.67
N ILE A 125 -2.32 18.32 -9.57
CA ILE A 125 -1.90 16.90 -9.45
C ILE A 125 -1.04 16.68 -8.21
N VAL A 126 -0.03 17.52 -7.97
CA VAL A 126 0.85 17.42 -6.80
C VAL A 126 0.03 17.52 -5.51
N CYS A 127 -0.88 18.50 -5.43
CA CYS A 127 -1.71 18.67 -4.24
C CYS A 127 -2.58 17.43 -3.95
N VAL A 128 -3.13 16.79 -4.99
CA VAL A 128 -3.92 15.55 -4.83
C VAL A 128 -3.03 14.38 -4.38
N VAL A 129 -1.83 14.25 -4.93
CA VAL A 129 -0.87 13.20 -4.57
C VAL A 129 -0.41 13.35 -3.12
N ASP A 130 -0.05 14.56 -2.70
CA ASP A 130 0.36 14.88 -1.33
C ASP A 130 -0.73 14.52 -0.32
N LEU A 131 -1.98 14.88 -0.62
CA LEU A 131 -3.14 14.54 0.22
C LEU A 131 -3.41 13.03 0.24
N GLY A 132 -3.23 12.35 -0.90
CA GLY A 132 -3.34 10.88 -0.97
C GLY A 132 -2.27 10.18 -0.12
N ILE A 133 -1.03 10.67 -0.12
CA ILE A 133 0.05 10.14 0.73
C ILE A 133 -0.21 10.44 2.21
N GLN A 134 -0.76 11.62 2.53
CA GLN A 134 -1.21 11.92 3.88
C GLN A 134 -2.32 10.98 4.35
N PHE A 135 -3.30 10.68 3.48
CA PHE A 135 -4.34 9.69 3.80
C PHE A 135 -3.72 8.32 4.10
N LEU A 136 -2.81 7.85 3.24
CA LEU A 136 -2.09 6.59 3.44
C LEU A 136 -1.28 6.57 4.74
N ARG A 137 -0.72 7.71 5.17
CA ARG A 137 -0.07 7.85 6.48
C ARG A 137 -1.08 7.76 7.63
N ASN A 138 -2.24 8.40 7.51
CA ASN A 138 -3.27 8.41 8.54
C ASN A 138 -3.83 7.00 8.81
N ILE A 139 -4.02 6.21 7.76
CA ILE A 139 -4.45 4.80 7.88
C ILE A 139 -3.30 3.85 8.26
N GLY A 140 -2.07 4.37 8.44
CA GLY A 140 -0.89 3.60 8.82
C GLY A 140 -0.31 2.72 7.70
N ALA A 141 -0.71 2.94 6.44
CA ALA A 141 -0.16 2.21 5.30
C ALA A 141 1.29 2.61 4.97
N ILE A 142 1.70 3.83 5.34
CA ILE A 142 3.07 4.34 5.12
C ILE A 142 3.69 4.73 6.47
N GLY A 143 4.90 4.22 6.73
CA GLY A 143 5.69 4.54 7.92
C GLY A 143 6.37 5.92 7.88
N ASN A 144 7.25 6.16 8.84
CA ASN A 144 8.05 7.39 8.87
C ASN A 144 8.96 7.49 7.65
N GLN A 145 9.18 8.73 7.17
CA GLN A 145 10.20 8.98 6.16
C GLN A 145 11.57 8.62 6.73
N ILE A 146 12.34 7.87 5.96
CA ILE A 146 13.74 7.55 6.26
C ILE A 146 14.61 8.62 5.60
N SER A 147 15.29 9.44 6.42
CA SER A 147 16.08 10.58 5.95
C SER A 147 17.45 10.21 5.35
N GLU A 148 17.83 8.93 5.31
CA GLU A 148 19.08 8.51 4.66
C GLU A 148 19.01 7.02 4.34
N VAL A 149 19.02 6.67 3.06
CA VAL A 149 19.35 5.30 2.64
C VAL A 149 20.86 5.20 2.74
N ASN A 150 21.35 4.68 3.85
CA ASN A 150 22.77 4.38 3.99
C ASN A 150 23.07 3.20 3.05
N ASP A 151 23.60 3.49 1.86
CA ASP A 151 24.09 2.47 0.92
C ASP A 151 25.22 1.69 1.61
N VAL A 152 24.93 0.45 1.99
CA VAL A 152 25.91 -0.55 2.45
C VAL A 152 25.87 -1.76 1.52
#